data_AF-A0A4S1CBK9-F1
#
_entry.id   AF-A0A4S1CBK9-F1
#
_cell.length_a   1.000
_cell.length_b   1.000
_cell.length_c   1.000
_cell.angle_alpha   90.00
_cell.angle_beta   90.00
_cell.angle_gamma   90.00
#
_symmetry.space_group_name_H-M   'P 1'
#
loop_
_entity.id
_entity.type
_entity.pdbx_description
1 polymer ?
#
loop_
_entity_poly.entity_id
_entity_poly.type
_entity_poly.pdbx_seq_one_letter_code
_entity_poly.pdbx_strand_id
1 'polypeptide(L)'
;MSTRREFTSYTPGELRELYKRDPALFDELADEAVKKACVASTPEKSLQLQRMQWSIGMQLRKASSNVGRMHIMENIFYSEVYGENGQLEKLVQTCNSLMRTLGRKDRIERKEEETAKLRNI
;
A
#
# COMPACT_ATOMS: atom_id res chain seq x y z
N MET A 1 19.69 -14.00 -28.19
CA MET A 1 19.11 -13.89 -26.83
C MET A 1 17.73 -13.28 -26.97
N SER A 2 16.67 -14.02 -26.62
CA SER A 2 15.29 -13.56 -26.80
C SER A 2 15.00 -12.45 -25.79
N THR A 3 14.70 -11.25 -26.26
CA THR A 3 14.26 -10.12 -25.43
C THR A 3 12.87 -10.45 -24.89
N ARG A 4 12.83 -11.15 -23.75
CA ARG A 4 11.59 -11.47 -23.07
C ARG A 4 10.94 -10.16 -22.62
N ARG A 5 9.82 -9.80 -23.24
CA ARG A 5 9.07 -8.59 -22.89
C ARG A 5 8.54 -8.74 -21.47
N GLU A 6 8.77 -7.73 -20.63
CA GLU A 6 8.27 -7.69 -19.26
C GLU A 6 6.76 -7.42 -19.25
N PHE A 7 6.05 -7.90 -18.23
CA PHE A 7 4.59 -7.72 -18.10
C PHE A 7 4.15 -6.24 -18.22
N THR A 8 4.94 -5.32 -17.68
CA THR A 8 4.70 -3.86 -17.70
C THR A 8 4.86 -3.22 -19.08
N SER A 9 5.46 -3.92 -20.04
CA SER A 9 5.62 -3.42 -21.41
C SER A 9 4.38 -3.62 -22.29
N TYR A 10 3.37 -4.32 -21.78
CA TYR A 10 2.11 -4.55 -22.47
C TYR A 10 1.03 -3.57 -21.99
N THR A 11 0.23 -3.07 -22.93
CA THR A 11 -1.02 -2.39 -22.62
C THR A 11 -2.09 -3.37 -22.13
N PRO A 12 -3.15 -2.91 -21.45
CA PRO A 12 -4.25 -3.79 -21.03
C PRO A 12 -4.92 -4.55 -22.18
N GLY A 13 -5.01 -3.93 -23.36
CA GLY A 13 -5.54 -4.57 -24.56
C GLY A 13 -4.64 -5.70 -25.05
N GLU A 14 -3.33 -5.49 -25.08
CA GLU A 14 -2.36 -6.50 -25.50
C GLU A 14 -2.27 -7.66 -24.50
N LEU A 15 -2.35 -7.39 -23.19
CA LEU A 15 -2.42 -8.44 -22.16
C LEU A 15 -3.67 -9.30 -22.32
N ARG A 16 -4.81 -8.70 -22.67
CA ARG A 16 -6.06 -9.44 -22.94
C ARG A 16 -5.91 -10.36 -24.15
N GLU A 17 -5.29 -9.87 -25.23
CA GLU A 17 -5.04 -10.69 -26.41
C GLU A 17 -3.97 -11.76 -26.15
N LEU A 18 -2.95 -11.45 -25.35
CA LEU A 18 -1.96 -12.42 -24.90
C LEU A 18 -2.61 -13.56 -24.12
N TYR A 19 -3.49 -13.24 -23.16
CA TYR A 19 -4.19 -14.26 -22.38
C TYR A 19 -5.04 -15.18 -23.25
N LYS A 20 -5.70 -14.67 -24.30
CA LYS A 20 -6.46 -15.49 -25.24
C LYS A 20 -5.56 -16.38 -26.10
N ARG A 21 -4.41 -15.85 -26.54
CA ARG A 21 -3.50 -16.52 -27.48
C ARG A 21 -2.63 -17.56 -26.79
N ASP A 22 -2.06 -17.18 -25.64
CA ASP A 22 -1.11 -17.98 -24.87
C ASP A 22 -1.28 -17.68 -23.36
N PRO A 23 -2.25 -18.37 -22.71
CA PRO A 23 -2.51 -18.18 -21.28
C PRO A 23 -1.31 -18.53 -20.41
N ALA A 24 -0.53 -19.55 -20.79
CA ALA A 24 0.62 -20.01 -20.01
C ALA A 24 1.71 -18.95 -19.95
N LEU A 25 2.00 -18.28 -21.08
CA LEU A 25 2.94 -17.18 -21.11
C LEU A 25 2.43 -15.96 -20.32
N PHE A 26 1.13 -15.68 -20.36
CA PHE A 26 0.55 -14.62 -19.54
C PHE A 26 0.76 -14.90 -18.05
N ASP A 27 0.45 -16.12 -17.60
CA ASP A 27 0.58 -16.53 -16.20
C ASP A 27 2.04 -16.46 -15.75
N GLU A 28 2.99 -16.90 -16.59
CA GLU A 28 4.42 -16.81 -16.28
C GLU A 28 4.89 -15.36 -16.13
N LEU A 29 4.49 -14.47 -17.04
CA LEU A 29 4.86 -13.05 -16.97
C LEU A 29 4.22 -12.35 -15.77
N ALA A 30 2.98 -12.70 -15.43
CA ALA A 30 2.29 -12.18 -14.25
C ALA A 30 3.00 -12.60 -12.96
N ASP A 31 3.36 -13.89 -12.85
CA ASP A 31 4.10 -14.42 -11.70
C ASP A 31 5.47 -13.75 -11.56
N GLU A 32 6.19 -13.52 -12.66
CA GLU A 32 7.47 -12.82 -12.63
C GLU A 32 7.31 -11.36 -12.16
N ALA A 33 6.28 -10.66 -12.64
CA ALA A 33 5.98 -9.29 -12.22
C ALA A 33 5.65 -9.21 -10.72
N VAL A 34 4.87 -10.16 -10.21
CA VAL A 34 4.55 -10.24 -8.78
C VAL A 34 5.80 -10.53 -7.95
N LYS A 35 6.67 -11.43 -8.39
CA LYS A 35 7.96 -11.69 -7.71
C LYS A 35 8.82 -10.43 -7.65
N LYS A 36 8.97 -9.71 -8.76
CA LYS A 36 9.70 -8.43 -8.82
C LYS A 36 9.09 -7.40 -7.87
N ALA A 37 7.76 -7.28 -7.82
CA ALA A 37 7.06 -6.36 -6.93
C ALA A 37 7.25 -6.69 -5.43
N CYS A 38 7.56 -7.94 -5.08
CA CYS A 38 7.81 -8.36 -3.71
C CYS A 38 9.27 -8.17 -3.24
N VAL A 39 10.13 -7.55 -4.06
CA VAL A 39 11.51 -7.21 -3.69
C VAL A 39 11.54 -5.78 -3.15
N ALA A 40 11.99 -5.61 -1.91
CA ALA A 40 12.11 -4.33 -1.24
C ALA A 40 13.57 -4.02 -0.85
N SER A 41 13.80 -2.81 -0.34
CA SER A 41 15.13 -2.36 0.08
C SER A 41 15.72 -3.14 1.27
N THR A 42 14.90 -3.87 2.03
CA THR A 42 15.36 -4.75 3.11
C THR A 42 14.75 -6.15 3.01
N PRO A 43 15.43 -7.19 3.54
CA PRO A 43 14.91 -8.55 3.58
C PRO A 43 13.58 -8.67 4.33
N GLU A 44 13.41 -7.96 5.44
CA GLU A 44 12.21 -8.00 6.27
C GLU A 44 11.00 -7.45 5.52
N LYS A 45 11.18 -6.34 4.80
CA LYS A 45 10.14 -5.76 3.95
C LYS A 45 9.78 -6.69 2.80
N SER A 46 10.78 -7.32 2.18
CA SER A 46 10.55 -8.29 1.11
C SER A 46 9.74 -9.50 1.61
N LEU A 47 10.08 -10.02 2.80
CA LEU A 47 9.35 -11.10 3.45
C LEU A 47 7.90 -10.69 3.77
N GLN A 48 7.69 -9.45 4.24
CA GLN A 48 6.35 -8.92 4.49
C GLN A 48 5.51 -8.85 3.20
N LEU A 49 6.09 -8.37 2.10
CA LEU A 49 5.42 -8.33 0.79
C LEU A 49 5.07 -9.73 0.28
N GLN A 50 5.97 -10.70 0.43
CA GLN A 50 5.71 -12.11 0.07
C GLN A 50 4.58 -12.71 0.90
N ARG A 51 4.55 -12.45 2.22
CA ARG A 51 3.44 -12.90 3.09
C ARG A 51 2.10 -12.30 2.66
N MET A 52 2.10 -11.01 2.30
CA MET A 52 0.91 -10.33 1.80
C MET A 52 0.45 -10.94 0.47
N GLN A 53 1.36 -11.15 -0.48
CA GLN A 53 1.08 -11.81 -1.76
C GLN A 53 0.45 -13.19 -1.55
N TRP A 54 1.00 -13.99 -0.64
CA TRP A 54 0.48 -15.31 -0.33
C TRP A 54 -0.93 -15.25 0.27
N SER A 55 -1.17 -14.30 1.19
CA SER A 55 -2.49 -14.07 1.78
C SER A 55 -3.54 -13.66 0.73
N ILE A 56 -3.19 -12.74 -0.17
CA ILE A 56 -4.06 -12.34 -1.29
C ILE A 56 -4.39 -13.57 -2.15
N GLY A 57 -3.39 -14.35 -2.54
CA GLY A 57 -3.60 -15.57 -3.32
C GLY A 57 -4.49 -16.60 -2.62
N MET A 58 -4.34 -16.77 -1.31
CA MET A 58 -5.21 -17.64 -0.50
C MET A 58 -6.67 -17.16 -0.49
N GLN A 59 -6.91 -15.86 -0.41
CA GLN A 59 -8.26 -15.30 -0.46
C GLN A 59 -8.88 -15.45 -1.85
N LEU A 60 -8.14 -15.15 -2.92
CA LEU A 60 -8.61 -15.27 -4.30
C LEU A 60 -8.98 -16.70 -4.70
N ARG A 61 -8.34 -17.71 -4.09
CA ARG A 61 -8.71 -19.13 -4.28
C ARG A 61 -10.10 -19.48 -3.75
N LYS A 62 -10.65 -18.70 -2.81
CA LYS A 62 -11.99 -18.91 -2.26
C LYS A 62 -13.10 -18.46 -3.21
N ALA A 63 -12.79 -17.60 -4.18
CA ALA A 63 -13.76 -17.12 -5.17
C ALA A 63 -13.89 -18.11 -6.33
N SER A 64 -15.13 -18.51 -6.61
CA SER A 64 -15.49 -19.38 -7.74
C SER A 64 -15.72 -18.62 -9.06
N SER A 65 -15.79 -17.28 -9.02
CA SER A 65 -16.06 -16.44 -10.18
C SER A 65 -15.08 -15.25 -10.28
N ASN A 66 -14.91 -14.73 -11.50
CA ASN A 66 -14.07 -13.55 -11.74
C ASN A 66 -14.60 -12.31 -11.02
N VAL A 67 -15.91 -12.14 -10.94
CA VAL A 67 -16.55 -11.05 -10.18
C VAL A 67 -16.27 -11.21 -8.69
N GLY A 68 -16.33 -12.43 -8.15
CA GLY A 68 -15.97 -12.71 -6.76
C GLY A 68 -14.51 -12.39 -6.46
N ARG A 69 -13.59 -12.71 -7.38
CA ARG A 69 -12.17 -12.34 -7.25
C ARG A 69 -11.98 -10.82 -7.23
N MET A 70 -12.70 -10.09 -8.09
CA MET A 70 -12.66 -8.63 -8.11
C MET A 70 -13.13 -8.03 -6.78
N HIS A 71 -14.26 -8.50 -6.24
CA HIS A 71 -14.76 -8.03 -4.93
C HIS A 71 -13.80 -8.35 -3.79
N ILE A 72 -13.13 -9.49 -3.82
CA ILE A 72 -12.08 -9.80 -2.83
C ILE A 72 -10.93 -8.80 -2.94
N MET A 73 -10.44 -8.50 -4.15
CA MET A 73 -9.38 -7.50 -4.35
C MET A 73 -9.83 -6.10 -3.89
N GLU A 74 -11.05 -5.69 -4.21
CA GLU A 74 -11.64 -4.43 -3.74
C GLU A 74 -11.65 -4.39 -2.21
N ASN A 75 -12.17 -5.43 -1.55
CA ASN A 75 -12.25 -5.48 -0.09
C ASN A 75 -10.88 -5.43 0.57
N ILE A 76 -9.88 -6.12 0.01
CA ILE A 76 -8.49 -6.06 0.50
C ILE A 76 -7.97 -4.62 0.39
N PHE A 77 -8.14 -3.97 -0.77
CA PHE A 77 -7.72 -2.60 -0.97
C PHE A 77 -8.43 -1.62 -0.01
N TYR A 78 -9.76 -1.69 0.09
CA TYR A 78 -10.53 -0.81 0.96
C TYR A 78 -10.18 -1.01 2.44
N SER A 79 -9.92 -2.25 2.86
CA SER A 79 -9.49 -2.52 4.25
C SER A 79 -8.10 -1.94 4.54
N GLU A 80 -7.15 -2.07 3.62
CA GLU A 80 -5.80 -1.52 3.79
C GLU A 80 -5.74 0.01 3.73
N VAL A 81 -6.63 0.64 2.97
CA VAL A 81 -6.67 2.11 2.85
C VAL A 81 -7.57 2.75 3.91
N TYR A 82 -8.79 2.25 4.09
CA TYR A 82 -9.87 2.86 4.88
C TYR A 82 -10.28 2.07 6.12
N GLY A 83 -9.74 0.87 6.35
CA GLY A 83 -10.06 0.09 7.54
C GLY A 83 -9.56 0.74 8.83
N GLU A 84 -9.94 0.18 9.98
CA GLU A 84 -9.60 0.68 11.32
C GLU A 84 -8.09 0.85 11.57
N ASN A 85 -7.25 0.14 10.82
CA ASN A 85 -5.79 0.27 10.86
C ASN A 85 -5.18 0.66 9.50
N GLY A 86 -6.02 1.21 8.61
CA GLY A 86 -5.67 1.58 7.26
C GLY A 86 -4.71 2.76 7.18
N GLN A 87 -4.18 2.99 5.99
CA GLN A 87 -3.24 4.09 5.74
C GLN A 87 -3.86 5.47 6.02
N LEU A 88 -5.16 5.64 5.77
CA LEU A 88 -5.84 6.91 6.01
C LEU A 88 -5.94 7.22 7.52
N GLU A 89 -6.31 6.23 8.33
CA GLU A 89 -6.39 6.37 9.78
C GLU A 89 -5.01 6.73 10.37
N LYS A 90 -3.94 6.07 9.92
CA LYS A 90 -2.56 6.39 10.33
C LYS A 90 -2.16 7.83 9.98
N LEU A 91 -2.55 8.30 8.80
CA LEU A 91 -2.30 9.69 8.39
C LEU A 91 -3.04 10.68 9.29
N VAL A 92 -4.34 10.44 9.54
CA VAL A 92 -5.17 11.27 10.42
C VAL A 92 -4.58 11.32 11.84
N GLN A 93 -4.16 10.18 12.39
CA GLN A 93 -3.52 10.12 13.70
C GLN A 93 -2.21 10.90 13.74
N THR A 94 -1.41 10.83 12.68
CA THR A 94 -0.15 11.58 12.54
C THR A 94 -0.41 13.08 12.48
N CYS A 95 -1.38 13.53 11.67
CA CYS A 95 -1.79 14.94 11.59
C CYS A 95 -2.32 15.46 12.93
N ASN A 96 -3.15 14.68 13.61
CA ASN A 96 -3.65 15.03 14.94
C ASN A 96 -2.53 15.15 15.97
N SER A 97 -1.53 14.26 15.91
CA SER A 97 -0.34 14.34 16.77
C SER A 97 0.49 15.60 16.51
N LEU A 98 0.70 15.94 15.23
CA LEU A 98 1.39 17.17 14.82
C LEU A 98 0.67 18.42 15.32
N MET A 99 -0.63 18.53 15.09
CA MET A 99 -1.43 19.68 15.55
C MET A 99 -1.44 19.82 17.07
N ARG A 100 -1.50 18.72 17.82
CA ARG A 100 -1.37 18.75 19.30
C ARG A 100 0.01 19.23 19.75
N THR A 101 1.05 18.85 19.03
CA THR A 101 2.43 19.23 19.36
C THR A 101 2.66 20.71 19.09
N LEU A 102 2.19 21.22 17.94
CA LEU A 102 2.22 22.66 17.62
C LEU A 102 1.38 23.48 18.60
N GLY A 103 0.15 23.06 18.90
CA GLY A 103 -0.70 23.74 19.86
C GLY A 103 -0.17 23.70 21.31
N ARG A 104 0.67 22.73 21.67
CA ARG A 104 1.40 22.71 22.95
C ARG A 104 2.58 23.67 22.95
N LYS A 105 3.31 23.79 21.84
CA LYS A 105 4.41 24.74 21.68
C LYS A 105 3.93 26.18 21.85
N ASP A 106 2.83 26.56 21.19
CA ASP A 106 2.24 27.90 21.30
C ASP A 106 1.77 28.23 22.74
N ARG A 107 1.34 27.22 23.50
CA ARG A 107 0.92 27.40 24.91
C ARG A 107 2.11 27.56 25.86
N ILE A 108 3.24 26.94 25.56
CA ILE A 108 4.47 27.06 26.35
C ILE A 108 5.07 28.44 26.10
N GLU A 109 5.20 28.87 24.85
CA GLU A 109 5.75 30.19 24.48
C GLU A 109 4.93 31.34 25.09
N ARG A 110 3.59 31.27 25.08
CA ARG A 110 2.75 32.28 25.74
C ARG A 110 2.94 32.35 27.26
N LYS A 111 3.13 31.21 27.93
CA LYS A 111 3.40 31.18 29.38
C LYS A 111 4.77 31.73 29.73
N GLU A 112 5.78 31.47 28.90
CA GLU A 112 7.12 32.04 29.06
C GLU A 112 7.12 33.56 28.86
N GLU A 113 6.36 34.08 27.90
CA GLU A 113 6.20 35.53 27.72
C GLU A 113 5.46 36.20 28.89
N GLU A 114 4.40 35.57 29.42
CA GLU A 114 3.65 36.09 30.57
C GLU A 114 4.50 36.13 31.84
N THR A 115 5.27 35.06 32.09
CA THR A 115 6.18 34.99 33.24
C THR A 115 7.39 35.93 33.10
N ALA A 116 7.87 36.19 31.89
CA ALA A 116 8.91 37.18 31.64
C ALA A 116 8.42 38.61 31.90
N LYS A 117 7.17 38.95 31.53
CA LYS A 117 6.57 40.26 31.82
C LYS A 117 6.40 40.50 33.33
N LEU A 118 6.06 39.47 34.10
CA LEU A 118 5.90 39.55 35.55
C LEU A 118 7.21 39.69 36.33
N ARG A 119 8.37 39.34 35.73
CA ARG A 119 9.70 39.45 36.38
C ARG A 119 10.38 40.81 36.16
N ASN A 120 9.87 41.62 35.24
CA ASN A 120 10.41 42.95 34.91
C ASN A 120 9.63 44.10 35.56
N ILE A 121 8.82 43.79 36.58
CA ILE A 121 8.13 44.73 37.49
C ILE A 121 8.75 44.53 38.87
#